data_AF-A0A3B7LBH5-F1
#
_entry.id   AF-A0A3B7LBH5-F1
#
_cell.length_a   1.000
_cell.length_b   1.000
_cell.length_c   1.000
_cell.angle_alpha   90.00
_cell.angle_beta   90.00
_cell.angle_gamma   90.00
#
_symmetry.space_group_name_H-M   'P 1'
#
loop_
_entity.id
_entity.type
_entity.pdbx_description
1 polymer ?
#
loop_
_entity_poly.entity_id
_entity_poly.type
_entity_poly.pdbx_seq_one_letter_code
_entity_poly.pdbx_strand_id
1 'polypeptide(L)'
;MFLDWTGIVLLSFPIMLPIVQQLGIDVLWFVVMVAVVLQTSFLTPPFGYALFYMKGVAPKGVEIIDLYKAVLPFVALILLACVLMAFFPVLITGLPSALLGY
;
A
#
# COMPACT_ATOMS: atom_id res chain seq x y z
N MET A 1 7.13 12.66 -14.44
CA MET A 1 7.26 11.76 -13.27
C MET A 1 6.21 12.21 -12.25
N PHE A 2 5.01 11.66 -12.36
CA PHE A 2 3.90 11.99 -11.45
C PHE A 2 4.21 11.27 -10.12
N LEU A 3 4.42 12.05 -9.05
CA LEU A 3 4.80 11.65 -7.68
C LEU A 3 5.14 10.17 -7.50
N ASP A 4 6.44 9.84 -7.60
CA ASP A 4 6.93 8.53 -7.20
C ASP A 4 6.62 8.26 -5.72
N TRP A 5 6.41 7.00 -5.35
CA TRP A 5 6.10 6.60 -3.98
C TRP A 5 7.16 7.10 -2.99
N THR A 6 8.42 7.13 -3.43
CA THR A 6 9.55 7.70 -2.68
C THR A 6 9.33 9.18 -2.37
N GLY A 7 8.82 9.96 -3.32
CA GLY A 7 8.53 11.38 -3.12
C GLY A 7 7.42 11.62 -2.10
N ILE A 8 6.37 10.78 -2.11
CA ILE A 8 5.29 10.85 -1.12
C ILE A 8 5.84 10.57 0.28
N VAL A 9 6.67 9.53 0.44
CA VAL A 9 7.29 9.17 1.72
C VAL A 9 8.23 10.27 2.22
N LEU A 10 9.13 10.76 1.37
CA LEU A 10 10.09 11.80 1.73
C LEU A 10 9.43 13.11 2.15
N LEU A 11 8.25 13.44 1.59
CA LEU A 11 7.48 14.62 1.98
C LEU A 11 6.64 14.39 3.23
N SER A 12 6.00 13.23 3.35
CA SER A 12 5.02 12.96 4.42
C SER A 12 5.64 12.48 5.73
N PHE A 13 6.67 11.63 5.68
CA PHE A 13 7.22 10.99 6.89
C PHE A 13 7.89 11.97 7.86
N PRO A 14 8.64 13.00 7.41
CA PRO A 14 9.21 13.99 8.33
C PRO A 14 8.17 14.71 9.17
N ILE A 15 6.95 14.84 8.66
CA ILE A 15 5.83 15.50 9.34
C ILE A 15 5.03 14.48 10.15
N MET A 16 4.72 13.31 9.58
CA MET A 16 3.82 12.33 10.19
C MET A 16 4.49 11.52 11.30
N LEU A 17 5.76 11.11 11.16
CA LEU A 17 6.42 10.26 12.15
C LEU A 17 6.52 10.91 13.54
N PRO A 18 6.91 12.20 13.68
CA PRO A 18 6.90 12.86 14.99
C PRO A 18 5.50 12.92 15.61
N ILE A 19 4.45 13.11 14.80
CA ILE A 19 3.06 13.16 15.27
C ILE A 19 2.62 11.78 15.77
N VAL A 20 2.90 10.73 14.99
CA VAL A 20 2.60 9.33 15.36
C VAL A 20 3.28 8.96 16.69
N GLN A 21 4.54 9.33 16.85
CA GLN A 21 5.28 9.10 18.10
C GLN A 21 4.68 9.89 19.28
N GLN A 22 4.30 11.16 19.08
CA GLN A 22 3.67 11.97 20.12
C GLN A 22 2.30 11.42 20.55
N LEU A 23 1.57 10.78 19.64
CA LEU A 23 0.30 10.13 19.92
C LEU A 23 0.47 8.76 20.60
N GLY A 24 1.70 8.29 20.81
CA GLY A 24 1.98 6.96 21.38
C GLY A 24 1.60 5.81 20.45
N ILE A 25 1.46 6.08 19.16
CA ILE A 25 1.16 5.05 18.15
C ILE A 25 2.46 4.35 17.75
N ASP A 26 2.37 3.02 17.58
CA ASP A 26 3.50 2.22 17.13
C ASP A 26 3.95 2.63 15.71
N VAL A 27 5.22 3.00 15.60
CA VAL A 27 5.79 3.52 14.36
C VAL A 27 5.89 2.43 13.29
N LEU A 28 6.20 1.19 13.68
CA LEU A 28 6.29 0.07 12.75
C LEU A 28 4.92 -0.22 12.13
N TRP A 29 3.87 -0.26 12.94
CA TRP A 29 2.49 -0.38 12.50
C TRP A 29 2.13 0.71 11.50
N PHE A 30 2.44 1.97 11.81
CA PHE A 30 2.13 3.10 10.93
C PHE A 30 2.86 2.98 9.58
N VAL A 31 4.17 2.74 9.61
CA VAL A 31 5.01 2.65 8.40
C VAL A 31 4.56 1.49 7.51
N VAL A 32 4.24 0.33 8.09
CA VAL A 32 3.75 -0.83 7.33
C VAL A 32 2.38 -0.57 6.73
N MET A 33 1.45 0.03 7.48
CA MET A 33 0.14 0.43 6.94
C MET A 33 0.28 1.39 5.75
N VAL A 34 1.14 2.40 5.86
CA VAL A 34 1.38 3.34 4.76
C VAL A 34 2.04 2.64 3.57
N ALA A 35 3.00 1.72 3.80
CA ALA A 35 3.64 0.96 2.74
C ALA A 35 2.63 0.13 1.93
N VAL A 36 1.71 -0.58 2.60
CA VAL A 36 0.69 -1.38 1.93
C VAL A 36 -0.27 -0.51 1.12
N VAL A 37 -0.71 0.63 1.67
CA VAL A 37 -1.59 1.58 0.96
C VAL A 37 -0.90 2.19 -0.25
N LEU A 38 0.37 2.60 -0.10
CA LEU A 38 1.17 3.14 -1.21
C LEU A 38 1.35 2.09 -2.31
N GLN A 39 1.63 0.83 -1.96
CA GLN A 39 1.72 -0.24 -2.95
C GLN A 39 0.39 -0.49 -3.68
N THR A 40 -0.74 -0.40 -2.97
CA THR A 40 -2.07 -0.54 -3.56
C THR A 40 -2.37 0.54 -4.60
N SER A 41 -1.80 1.74 -4.45
CA SER A 41 -1.97 2.84 -5.42
C SER A 41 -1.42 2.50 -6.80
N PHE A 42 -0.43 1.59 -6.91
CA PHE A 42 0.11 1.11 -8.20
C PHE A 42 -0.87 0.24 -8.99
N LEU A 43 -1.94 -0.21 -8.34
CA LEU A 43 -2.98 -1.05 -8.90
C LEU A 43 -4.27 -0.27 -9.18
N THR A 44 -4.34 1.02 -8.83
CA THR A 44 -5.57 1.81 -8.99
C THR A 44 -5.31 3.04 -9.88
N PRO A 45 -6.13 3.31 -10.90
CA PRO A 45 -6.03 4.55 -11.68
C PRO A 45 -6.21 5.78 -10.77
N PRO A 46 -5.45 6.89 -10.94
CA PRO A 46 -4.57 7.25 -12.07
C PRO A 46 -3.11 6.76 -11.94
N PHE A 47 -2.71 6.18 -10.81
CA PHE A 47 -1.34 5.72 -10.53
C PHE A 47 -1.12 4.23 -10.86
N GLY A 48 -2.03 3.65 -11.66
CA GLY A 48 -2.06 2.24 -12.07
C GLY A 48 -0.92 1.80 -12.99
N TYR A 49 0.34 2.13 -12.68
CA TYR A 49 1.51 1.83 -13.52
C TYR A 49 1.60 0.35 -13.89
N ALA A 50 1.28 -0.55 -12.96
CA ALA A 50 1.25 -1.99 -13.24
C ALA A 50 0.18 -2.34 -14.29
N LEU A 51 -0.99 -1.70 -14.22
CA LEU A 51 -2.08 -1.89 -15.20
C LEU A 51 -1.70 -1.33 -16.57
N PHE A 52 -1.09 -0.15 -16.62
CA PHE A 52 -0.66 0.46 -17.88
C PHE A 52 0.50 -0.31 -18.53
N TYR A 53 1.42 -0.86 -17.71
CA TYR A 53 2.46 -1.76 -18.18
C TYR A 53 1.86 -3.04 -18.79
N MET A 54 0.93 -3.68 -18.08
CA MET A 54 0.22 -4.87 -18.56
C MET A 54 -0.56 -4.59 -19.85
N LYS A 55 -1.16 -3.40 -19.98
CA LYS A 55 -1.83 -2.99 -21.22
C LYS A 55 -0.86 -2.86 -22.40
N GLY A 56 0.39 -2.46 -22.16
CA GLY A 56 1.43 -2.35 -23.19
C GLY A 56 1.86 -3.68 -23.79
N VAL A 57 1.78 -4.76 -23.01
CA VAL A 57 2.13 -6.14 -23.45
C VAL A 57 0.90 -6.99 -23.80
N ALA A 58 -0.31 -6.48 -23.54
CA ALA A 58 -1.55 -7.22 -23.73
C ALA A 58 -1.87 -7.45 -25.24
N PRO A 59 -2.45 -8.61 -25.60
CA PRO A 59 -2.91 -8.88 -26.96
C PRO A 59 -3.92 -7.85 -27.48
N LYS A 60 -4.03 -7.75 -28.81
CA LYS A 60 -5.07 -6.94 -29.46
C LYS A 60 -6.45 -7.45 -29.04
N GLY A 61 -7.32 -6.54 -28.58
CA GLY A 61 -8.67 -6.85 -28.10
C GLY A 61 -8.86 -6.76 -26.59
N VAL A 62 -7.79 -6.72 -25.78
CA VAL A 62 -7.91 -6.47 -24.34
C VAL A 62 -8.00 -4.97 -24.10
N GLU A 63 -9.09 -4.50 -23.51
CA GLU A 63 -9.25 -3.08 -23.17
C GLU A 63 -8.72 -2.77 -21.78
N ILE A 64 -8.41 -1.50 -21.49
CA ILE A 64 -7.94 -1.09 -20.16
C ILE A 64 -9.00 -1.38 -19.08
N ILE A 65 -10.27 -1.35 -19.45
CA ILE A 65 -11.39 -1.65 -18.55
C ILE A 65 -11.37 -3.10 -18.08
N ASP A 66 -10.87 -4.03 -18.90
CA ASP A 66 -10.75 -5.45 -18.53
C ASP A 66 -9.70 -5.64 -17.44
N LEU A 67 -8.59 -4.90 -17.54
CA LEU A 67 -7.55 -4.88 -16.51
C LEU A 67 -8.08 -4.28 -15.19
N TYR A 68 -8.90 -3.24 -15.26
CA TYR A 68 -9.50 -2.63 -14.06
C TYR A 68 -10.47 -3.57 -13.36
N LYS A 69 -11.29 -4.30 -14.12
CA LYS A 69 -12.19 -5.33 -13.55
C LYS A 69 -11.40 -6.49 -12.95
N ALA A 70 -10.29 -6.89 -13.57
CA ALA A 70 -9.46 -7.98 -13.09
C ALA A 70 -8.73 -7.63 -11.77
N VAL A 71 -8.31 -6.38 -11.58
CA VAL A 71 -7.58 -5.96 -10.37
C VAL A 71 -8.50 -5.67 -9.19
N LEU A 72 -9.76 -5.30 -9.45
CA LEU A 72 -10.74 -4.94 -8.41
C LEU A 72 -10.88 -5.98 -7.28
N PRO A 73 -11.03 -7.30 -7.54
CA PRO A 73 -11.10 -8.29 -6.46
C PRO A 73 -9.80 -8.35 -5.64
N PHE A 74 -8.65 -8.10 -6.26
CA PHE A 74 -7.36 -8.09 -5.58
C PHE A 74 -7.23 -6.86 -4.68
N VAL A 75 -7.65 -5.69 -5.15
CA VAL A 75 -7.73 -4.47 -4.34
C VAL A 75 -8.66 -4.68 -3.14
N ALA A 76 -9.80 -5.35 -3.33
CA ALA A 76 -10.72 -5.66 -2.23
C ALA A 76 -10.07 -6.53 -1.14
N LEU A 77 -9.27 -7.54 -1.53
CA LEU A 77 -8.52 -8.36 -0.59
C LEU A 77 -7.45 -7.56 0.16
N ILE A 78 -6.75 -6.64 -0.51
CA ILE A 78 -5.77 -5.77 0.15
C ILE A 78 -6.47 -4.84 1.14
N LEU A 79 -7.59 -4.24 0.77
CA LEU A 79 -8.37 -3.40 1.68
C LEU A 79 -8.87 -4.19 2.89
N LEU A 80 -9.33 -5.44 2.69
CA LEU A 80 -9.66 -6.33 3.80
C LEU A 80 -8.46 -6.58 4.70
N ALA A 81 -7.29 -6.86 4.14
CA ALA A 81 -6.05 -7.02 4.91
C ALA A 81 -5.69 -5.74 5.68
N CYS A 82 -5.83 -4.56 5.06
CA CYS A 82 -5.62 -3.27 5.73
C CYS A 82 -6.57 -3.08 6.92
N VAL A 83 -7.85 -3.42 6.75
CA VAL A 83 -8.83 -3.38 7.84
C VAL A 83 -8.42 -4.32 8.97
N LEU A 84 -8.02 -5.56 8.64
CA LEU A 84 -7.55 -6.52 9.65
C LEU A 84 -6.29 -6.01 10.36
N MET A 85 -5.29 -5.50 9.66
CA MET A 85 -4.08 -4.93 10.26
C MET A 85 -4.36 -3.68 11.11
N ALA A 86 -5.39 -2.91 10.75
CA ALA A 86 -5.80 -1.74 11.52
C ALA A 86 -6.44 -2.12 12.87
N PHE A 87 -7.27 -3.16 12.91
CA PHE A 87 -7.90 -3.64 14.14
C PHE A 87 -7.05 -4.63 14.94
N PHE A 88 -6.12 -5.32 14.28
CA PHE A 88 -5.24 -6.31 14.88
C PHE A 88 -3.75 -5.98 14.60
N PRO A 89 -3.16 -5.00 15.31
CA PRO A 89 -1.76 -4.58 15.09
C PRO A 89 -0.73 -5.71 15.23
N VAL A 90 -1.08 -6.77 15.97
CA VAL A 90 -0.26 -7.98 16.12
C VAL A 90 0.04 -8.68 14.80
N LEU A 91 -0.79 -8.49 13.76
CA LEU A 91 -0.51 -9.00 12.42
C LEU A 91 0.74 -8.35 11.80
N ILE A 92 1.07 -7.14 12.23
CA ILE A 92 2.27 -6.42 11.81
C ILE A 92 3.41 -6.66 12.80
N THR A 93 3.15 -6.48 14.10
CA THR A 93 4.20 -6.49 15.12
C THR A 93 4.55 -7.89 15.65
N GLY A 94 3.67 -8.88 15.49
CA GLY A 94 3.81 -10.19 16.11
C GLY A 94 5.01 -10.99 15.61
N LEU A 95 5.23 -11.02 14.28
CA LEU A 95 6.38 -11.72 13.71
C LEU A 95 7.72 -11.04 14.08
N PRO A 96 7.86 -9.70 13.95
CA PRO A 96 9.03 -8.99 14.47
C PRO A 96 9.26 -9.23 15.98
N SER A 97 8.22 -9.22 16.80
CA SER A 97 8.35 -9.47 18.24
C SER A 97 8.87 -10.88 18.52
N ALA A 98 8.39 -11.89 17.79
CA ALA A 98 8.79 -13.29 17.97
C ALA A 98 10.23 -13.59 17.49
N LEU A 99 10.69 -12.93 16.42
CA LEU A 99 12.00 -13.20 15.82
C LEU A 99 13.10 -12.26 16.30
N LEU A 100 12.76 -11.00 16.57
CA LEU A 100 13.72 -9.93 16.85
C LEU A 100 13.60 -9.38 18.27
N GLY A 101 12.58 -9.79 19.04
CA GLY A 101 12.33 -9.25 20.38
C GLY A 101 11.97 -7.77 20.38
N TYR A 102 11.24 -7.33 19.35
CA TYR A 102 10.66 -6.00 19.24
C TYR A 102 9.77 -5.66 20.44
#